data_AF-A0A6P8HMS1-F1
#
_entry.id   AF-A0A6P8HMS1-F1
#
_cell.length_a   1.000
_cell.length_b   1.000
_cell.length_c   1.000
_cell.angle_alpha   90.00
_cell.angle_beta   90.00
_cell.angle_gamma   90.00
#
_symmetry.space_group_name_H-M   'P 1'
#
loop_
_entity.id
_entity.type
_entity.pdbx_description
1 polymer ?
#
loop_
_entity_poly.entity_id
_entity_poly.type
_entity_poly.pdbx_seq_one_letter_code
_entity_poly.pdbx_strand_id
1 'polypeptide(L)'
;MIEKNLDTGDTARVERRDKTAGVPLPAHWDPQPTDSDGKELDLHMVVLDPVKHKKEYDDVKGAIEKTTSVNISKIERVQNPGLYSTYAVKKQKMDDQNRSNEKKLFHGTAAATCQLINHQGFNRSFCGKN
;
A
#
# COMPACT_ATOMS: atom_id res chain seq x y z
N MET A 1 5.76 -6.64 -30.74
CA MET A 1 4.79 -7.19 -31.72
C MET A 1 4.67 -6.19 -32.86
N ILE A 2 4.41 -6.62 -34.10
CA ILE A 2 4.11 -5.68 -35.21
C ILE A 2 2.64 -5.91 -35.56
N GLU A 3 1.85 -4.85 -35.48
CA GLU A 3 0.45 -4.89 -35.87
C GLU A 3 0.28 -4.19 -37.20
N LYS A 4 -0.56 -4.78 -38.06
CA LYS A 4 -0.86 -4.28 -39.39
C LYS A 4 -2.30 -3.79 -39.40
N ASN A 5 -2.50 -2.52 -39.76
CA ASN A 5 -3.81 -1.99 -40.08
C ASN A 5 -4.33 -2.71 -41.33
N LEU A 6 -5.49 -3.37 -41.22
CA LEU A 6 -6.06 -4.17 -42.31
C LEU A 6 -6.70 -3.31 -43.40
N ASP A 7 -7.05 -2.06 -43.10
CA ASP A 7 -7.69 -1.13 -44.02
C ASP A 7 -6.67 -0.29 -44.80
N THR A 8 -5.57 0.13 -44.15
CA THR A 8 -4.53 0.97 -44.77
C THR A 8 -3.27 0.21 -45.15
N GLY A 9 -3.08 -1.00 -44.62
CA GLY A 9 -1.88 -1.81 -44.83
C GLY A 9 -0.66 -1.39 -44.00
N ASP A 10 -0.78 -0.31 -43.22
CA ASP A 10 0.33 0.22 -42.43
C ASP A 10 0.71 -0.70 -41.28
N THR A 11 2.01 -0.84 -41.03
CA THR A 11 2.53 -1.63 -39.91
C THR A 11 3.15 -0.74 -38.86
N ALA A 12 2.73 -0.91 -37.60
CA ALA A 12 3.29 -0.24 -36.44
C ALA A 12 3.95 -1.25 -35.49
N ARG A 13 5.08 -0.87 -34.90
CA ARG A 13 5.69 -1.64 -33.82
C ARG A 13 4.91 -1.37 -32.53
N VAL A 14 4.20 -2.39 -32.05
CA VAL A 14 3.37 -2.33 -30.84
C VAL A 14 4.04 -3.09 -29.71
N GLU A 15 4.14 -2.45 -28.56
CA GLU A 15 4.50 -3.08 -27.29
C GLU A 15 3.23 -3.24 -26.46
N ARG A 16 2.76 -4.49 -26.32
CA ARG A 16 1.64 -4.81 -25.43
C ARG A 16 2.21 -5.10 -24.05
N ARG A 17 1.97 -4.20 -23.09
CA ARG A 17 2.28 -4.47 -21.67
C ARG A 17 1.13 -5.26 -21.07
N ASP A 18 1.46 -6.43 -20.54
CA ASP A 18 0.51 -7.20 -19.76
C ASP A 18 0.20 -6.45 -18.47
N LYS A 19 -1.06 -6.01 -18.30
CA LYS A 19 -1.56 -5.36 -17.09
C LYS A 19 -2.25 -6.34 -16.14
N THR A 20 -2.28 -7.64 -16.47
CA THR A 20 -2.95 -8.67 -15.65
C THR A 20 -2.11 -9.12 -14.46
N ALA A 21 -0.79 -9.01 -14.56
CA ALA A 21 0.07 -8.99 -13.38
C ALA A 21 -0.22 -7.67 -12.64
N GLY A 22 -1.13 -7.70 -11.67
CA GLY A 22 -1.44 -6.55 -10.83
C GLY A 22 -0.19 -5.92 -10.22
N VAL A 23 -0.35 -4.80 -9.52
CA VAL A 23 0.78 -4.16 -8.83
C VAL A 23 1.45 -5.19 -7.91
N PRO A 24 2.76 -5.48 -8.07
CA PRO A 24 3.45 -6.44 -7.22
C PRO A 24 3.39 -5.95 -5.77
N LEU A 25 3.01 -6.85 -4.86
CA LEU A 25 3.01 -6.54 -3.43
C LEU A 25 4.45 -6.38 -2.92
N PRO A 26 4.67 -5.62 -1.84
CA PRO A 26 6.00 -5.46 -1.27
C PRO A 26 6.58 -6.81 -0.82
N ALA A 27 7.82 -7.09 -1.23
CA ALA A 27 8.48 -8.37 -0.94
C ALA A 27 8.70 -8.67 0.55
N HIS A 28 8.60 -7.67 1.42
CA HIS A 28 8.77 -7.82 2.87
C HIS A 28 7.44 -8.09 3.62
N TRP A 29 6.33 -8.21 2.90
CA TRP A 29 5.04 -8.57 3.51
C TRP A 29 5.00 -10.05 3.88
N ASP A 30 4.39 -10.36 5.02
CA ASP A 30 4.06 -11.73 5.40
C ASP A 30 2.90 -12.25 4.51
N PRO A 31 2.78 -13.56 4.30
CA PRO A 31 1.66 -14.16 3.56
C PRO A 31 0.30 -13.71 4.12
N GLN A 32 -0.69 -13.52 3.25
CA GLN A 32 -2.04 -13.22 3.72
C GLN A 32 -2.65 -14.45 4.42
N PRO A 33 -3.29 -14.27 5.59
CA PRO A 33 -4.05 -15.33 6.21
C PRO A 33 -5.26 -15.69 5.35
N THR A 34 -5.73 -16.93 5.49
CA THR A 34 -6.92 -17.42 4.80
C THR A 34 -8.05 -17.70 5.80
N ASP A 35 -9.28 -17.62 5.32
CA ASP A 35 -10.46 -18.08 6.05
C ASP A 35 -10.58 -19.62 6.02
N SER A 36 -11.64 -20.14 6.64
CA SER A 36 -11.92 -21.59 6.68
C SER A 36 -12.12 -22.23 5.31
N ASP A 37 -12.48 -21.43 4.30
CA ASP A 37 -12.70 -21.88 2.92
C ASP A 37 -11.43 -21.73 2.06
N GLY A 38 -10.33 -21.28 2.66
CA GLY A 38 -9.04 -21.09 1.99
C GLY A 38 -8.94 -19.79 1.20
N LYS A 39 -9.90 -18.86 1.35
CA LYS A 39 -9.86 -17.57 0.70
C LYS A 39 -8.99 -16.60 1.50
N GLU A 40 -8.08 -15.90 0.82
CA GLU A 40 -7.24 -14.87 1.46
C GLU A 40 -8.10 -13.75 2.05
N LEU A 41 -7.75 -13.31 3.26
CA LEU A 41 -8.36 -12.17 3.90
C LEU A 41 -7.83 -10.87 3.28
N ASP A 42 -8.69 -9.86 3.24
CA ASP A 42 -8.35 -8.56 2.65
C ASP A 42 -7.39 -7.72 3.53
N LEU A 43 -7.25 -8.08 4.81
CA LEU A 43 -6.44 -7.36 5.79
C LEU A 43 -5.68 -8.32 6.69
N HIS A 44 -4.37 -8.12 6.78
CA HIS A 44 -3.52 -8.71 7.81
C HIS A 44 -2.80 -7.63 8.61
N MET A 45 -3.06 -7.59 9.93
CA MET A 45 -2.34 -6.77 10.89
C MET A 45 -1.14 -7.57 11.41
N VAL A 46 0.07 -7.18 11.04
CA VAL A 46 1.30 -7.86 11.46
C VAL A 46 1.95 -7.06 12.59
N VAL A 47 2.04 -7.64 13.78
CA VAL A 47 2.82 -7.04 14.87
C VAL A 47 4.30 -7.11 14.53
N LEU A 48 4.96 -5.95 14.47
CA LEU A 48 6.39 -5.88 14.21
C LEU A 48 7.17 -6.27 15.46
N ASP A 49 7.66 -7.50 15.47
CA ASP A 49 8.68 -7.94 16.42
C ASP A 49 9.98 -7.12 16.29
N PRO A 50 10.51 -6.52 17.38
CA PRO A 50 11.72 -5.71 17.35
C PRO A 50 13.00 -6.43 16.94
N VAL A 51 13.02 -7.77 16.97
CA VAL A 51 14.16 -8.60 16.58
C VAL A 51 14.00 -9.09 15.15
N LYS A 52 12.89 -9.76 14.82
CA LYS A 52 12.62 -10.30 13.47
C LYS A 52 12.46 -9.19 12.42
N HIS A 53 11.82 -8.08 12.80
CA HIS A 53 11.55 -6.94 11.90
C HIS A 53 12.38 -5.70 12.25
N LYS A 54 13.54 -5.90 12.87
CA LYS A 54 14.38 -4.85 13.48
C LYS A 54 14.51 -3.59 12.63
N LYS A 55 14.83 -3.74 11.34
CA LYS A 55 15.03 -2.59 10.46
C LYS A 55 13.77 -1.74 10.32
N GLU A 56 12.63 -2.36 10.02
CA GLU A 56 11.36 -1.65 9.85
C GLU A 56 10.90 -1.04 11.18
N TYR A 57 11.04 -1.80 12.27
CA TYR A 57 10.71 -1.34 13.61
C TYR A 57 11.50 -0.09 14.00
N ASP A 58 12.83 -0.13 13.84
CA ASP A 58 13.73 0.98 14.16
C ASP A 58 13.49 2.19 13.24
N ASP A 59 13.20 1.97 11.95
CA ASP A 59 12.88 3.05 11.00
C ASP A 59 11.61 3.81 11.42
N VAL A 60 10.55 3.09 11.80
CA VAL A 60 9.28 3.69 12.25
C VAL A 60 9.44 4.37 13.62
N LYS A 61 10.07 3.69 14.57
CA LYS A 61 10.36 4.24 15.90
C LYS A 61 11.20 5.51 15.81
N GLY A 62 12.29 5.47 15.05
CA GLY A 62 13.17 6.63 14.87
C GLY A 62 12.48 7.79 14.15
N ALA A 63 11.51 7.54 13.27
CA ALA A 63 10.74 8.59 12.62
C ALA A 63 9.80 9.33 13.60
N ILE A 64 9.12 8.60 14.49
CA ILE A 64 8.20 9.23 15.46
C ILE A 64 8.96 9.96 16.57
N GLU A 65 10.06 9.36 17.08
CA GLU A 65 10.90 9.94 18.15
C GLU A 65 11.57 11.26 17.75
N LYS A 66 11.81 11.47 16.45
CA LYS A 66 12.28 12.78 15.93
C LYS A 66 11.26 13.90 16.05
N THR A 67 9.97 13.56 16.15
CA THR A 67 8.87 14.54 16.17
C THR A 67 8.28 14.72 17.56
N THR A 68 8.31 13.68 18.40
CA THR A 68 7.76 13.71 19.75
C THR A 68 8.30 12.56 20.60
N SER A 69 8.31 12.72 21.93
CA SER A 69 8.59 11.62 22.85
C SER A 69 7.32 10.79 23.06
N VAL A 70 7.40 9.49 22.74
CA VAL A 70 6.29 8.54 22.91
C VAL A 70 6.79 7.25 23.53
N ASN A 71 5.97 6.64 24.38
CA ASN A 71 6.19 5.26 24.81
C ASN A 71 5.41 4.34 23.86
N ILE A 72 6.13 3.57 23.06
CA ILE A 72 5.53 2.70 22.03
C ILE A 72 5.12 1.38 22.68
N SER A 73 3.81 1.11 22.74
CA SER A 73 3.30 -0.18 23.22
C SER A 73 3.40 -1.29 22.17
N LYS A 74 3.12 -0.96 20.90
CA LYS A 74 3.26 -1.86 19.75
C LYS A 74 3.38 -1.08 18.45
N ILE A 75 3.96 -1.71 17.44
CA ILE A 75 3.93 -1.25 16.04
C ILE A 75 3.34 -2.38 15.21
N GLU A 76 2.35 -2.05 14.38
CA GLU A 76 1.68 -3.03 13.51
C GLU A 76 1.77 -2.56 12.05
N ARG A 77 2.24 -3.44 11.17
CA ARG A 77 2.18 -3.22 9.72
C ARG A 77 0.81 -3.63 9.21
N VAL A 78 0.17 -2.73 8.46
CA VAL A 78 -1.12 -2.94 7.80
C VAL A 78 -0.86 -3.54 6.42
N GLN A 79 -1.26 -4.78 6.18
CA GLN A 79 -1.15 -5.43 4.87
C GLN A 79 -2.54 -5.59 4.26
N ASN A 80 -2.93 -4.62 3.42
CA ASN A 80 -4.16 -4.66 2.65
C ASN A 80 -3.81 -4.59 1.15
N PRO A 81 -3.81 -5.74 0.43
CA PRO A 81 -3.43 -5.79 -0.98
C PRO A 81 -4.25 -4.86 -1.87
N GLY A 82 -5.58 -4.81 -1.67
CA GLY A 82 -6.47 -3.98 -2.49
C GLY A 82 -6.20 -2.47 -2.35
N LEU A 83 -6.00 -2.00 -1.11
CA LEU A 83 -5.63 -0.61 -0.85
C LEU A 83 -4.23 -0.30 -1.38
N TYR A 84 -3.28 -1.21 -1.23
CA TYR A 84 -1.92 -1.04 -1.75
C TYR A 84 -1.89 -0.95 -3.28
N SER A 85 -2.60 -1.83 -3.99
CA SER A 85 -2.69 -1.76 -5.45
C SER A 85 -3.31 -0.44 -5.91
N THR A 86 -4.36 0.03 -5.24
CA THR A 86 -4.98 1.33 -5.53
C THR A 86 -3.99 2.48 -5.31
N TYR A 87 -3.24 2.44 -4.22
CA TYR A 87 -2.20 3.41 -3.91
C TYR A 87 -1.11 3.42 -4.98
N ALA A 88 -0.55 2.27 -5.32
CA ALA A 88 0.57 2.15 -6.24
C ALA A 88 0.23 2.56 -7.67
N VAL A 89 -0.98 2.24 -8.17
CA VAL A 89 -1.45 2.73 -9.47
C VAL A 89 -1.54 4.26 -9.49
N LYS A 90 -2.09 4.87 -8.42
CA LYS A 90 -2.18 6.33 -8.31
C LYS A 90 -0.79 6.97 -8.21
N LYS A 91 0.12 6.36 -7.45
CA LYS A 91 1.51 6.78 -7.32
C LYS A 91 2.19 6.78 -8.69
N GLN A 92 2.14 5.66 -9.42
CA GLN A 92 2.73 5.56 -10.76
C GLN A 92 2.21 6.65 -11.69
N LYS A 93 0.89 6.87 -11.70
CA LYS A 93 0.27 7.94 -12.51
C LYS A 93 0.79 9.35 -12.15
N MET A 94 1.05 9.63 -10.87
CA MET A 94 1.61 10.93 -10.45
C MET A 94 3.09 11.05 -10.78
N ASP A 95 3.85 9.97 -10.64
CA ASP A 95 5.27 9.91 -10.97
C ASP A 95 5.49 10.15 -12.48
N ASP A 96 4.67 9.53 -13.34
CA ASP A 96 4.69 9.73 -14.80
C ASP A 96 4.40 11.18 -15.22
N GLN A 97 3.76 11.97 -14.34
CA GLN A 97 3.48 13.39 -14.55
C GLN A 97 4.58 14.31 -13.99
N ASN A 98 5.74 13.79 -13.60
CA ASN A 98 6.81 14.50 -12.88
C ASN A 98 6.31 15.18 -11.60
N ARG A 99 5.31 14.60 -10.94
CA ARG A 99 4.73 15.09 -9.67
C ARG A 99 5.00 14.14 -8.51
N SER A 100 6.16 13.49 -8.50
CA SER A 100 6.55 12.60 -7.40
C SER A 100 6.70 13.39 -6.10
N ASN A 101 5.73 13.24 -5.20
CA ASN A 101 5.61 13.99 -3.94
C ASN A 101 5.27 13.06 -2.76
N GLU A 102 5.61 11.78 -2.86
CA GLU A 102 5.39 10.83 -1.76
C GLU A 102 6.16 11.26 -0.52
N LYS A 103 5.45 11.39 0.60
CA LYS A 103 6.01 11.71 1.91
C LYS A 103 5.42 10.78 2.95
N LYS A 104 6.25 10.36 3.90
CA LYS A 104 5.81 9.65 5.10
C LYS A 104 5.36 10.68 6.14
N LEU A 105 4.10 10.61 6.55
CA LEU A 105 3.47 11.52 7.51
C LEU A 105 2.73 10.72 8.59
N PHE A 106 2.49 11.35 9.74
CA PHE A 106 1.72 10.74 10.83
C PHE A 106 0.27 11.23 10.83
N HIS A 107 -0.66 10.33 11.17
CA HIS A 107 -2.09 10.63 11.29
C HIS A 107 -2.63 10.04 12.62
N GLY A 108 -3.04 10.92 13.53
CA GLY A 108 -3.72 10.53 14.77
C GLY A 108 -5.22 10.45 14.57
N THR A 109 -5.87 9.42 15.11
CA THR A 109 -7.31 9.18 15.00
C THR A 109 -7.82 8.33 16.18
N ALA A 110 -9.13 8.35 16.44
CA ALA A 110 -9.77 7.45 17.39
C ALA A 110 -9.67 5.97 16.98
N ALA A 111 -9.69 5.06 17.95
CA ALA A 111 -9.50 3.62 17.74
C ALA A 111 -10.49 2.99 16.75
N ALA A 112 -11.77 3.34 16.84
CA ALA A 112 -12.80 2.83 15.92
C ALA A 112 -12.54 3.27 14.46
N THR A 113 -12.12 4.52 14.28
CA THR A 113 -11.77 5.05 12.96
C THR A 113 -10.49 4.40 12.42
N CYS A 114 -9.52 4.09 13.28
CA CYS A 114 -8.31 3.37 12.89
C CYS A 114 -8.64 2.00 12.26
N GLN A 115 -9.56 1.24 12.88
CA GLN A 115 -10.04 -0.03 12.31
C GLN A 115 -10.67 0.16 10.93
N LEU A 116 -11.54 1.17 10.78
CA LEU A 116 -12.15 1.47 9.48
C LEU A 116 -11.12 1.86 8.42
N ILE A 117 -10.10 2.65 8.78
CA ILE A 117 -9.02 3.04 7.86
C ILE A 117 -8.21 1.82 7.41
N ASN A 118 -7.92 0.87 8.30
CA ASN A 118 -7.18 -0.34 7.94
C ASN A 118 -7.93 -1.20 6.89
N HIS A 119 -9.26 -1.28 7.00
CA HIS A 119 -10.10 -2.05 6.07
C HIS A 119 -10.43 -1.29 4.78
N GLN A 120 -10.77 0.00 4.87
CA GLN A 120 -11.42 0.76 3.79
C GLN A 120 -10.54 1.89 3.24
N GLY A 121 -9.40 2.17 3.87
CA GLY A 121 -8.56 3.32 3.56
C GLY A 121 -9.11 4.63 4.10
N PHE A 122 -8.45 5.73 3.75
CA PHE A 122 -8.84 7.07 4.19
C PHE A 122 -10.12 7.53 3.50
N ASN A 123 -11.09 8.00 4.30
CA ASN A 123 -12.33 8.61 3.83
C ASN A 123 -12.52 9.99 4.46
N ARG A 124 -12.90 10.98 3.64
CA ARG A 124 -13.21 12.35 4.11
C ARG A 124 -14.35 12.40 5.12
N SER A 125 -15.24 11.41 5.13
CA SER A 125 -16.33 11.31 6.12
C SER A 125 -15.83 11.01 7.54
N PHE A 126 -14.55 10.67 7.71
CA PHE A 126 -13.93 10.44 9.01
C PHE A 126 -13.36 11.72 9.64
N CYS A 127 -13.29 12.82 8.90
CA CYS A 127 -12.79 14.10 9.42
C CYS A 127 -13.64 14.59 10.61
N GLY A 128 -12.99 15.05 11.67
CA GLY A 128 -13.64 15.59 12.87
C GLY A 128 -14.06 14.56 13.93
N LYS A 129 -13.67 13.29 13.79
CA LYS A 129 -13.98 12.20 14.74
C LYS A 129 -12.75 11.73 15.54
N ASN A 130 -11.95 12.68 16.02
CA ASN A 130 -10.73 12.42 16.79
C ASN A 130 -11.00 12.42 18.30
#